data_AF-A0A1G3KHD9-F1
#
_entry.id   AF-A0A1G3KHD9-F1
#
_cell.length_a   1.000
_cell.length_b   1.000
_cell.length_c   1.000
_cell.angle_alpha   90.00
_cell.angle_beta   90.00
_cell.angle_gamma   90.00
#
_symmetry.space_group_name_H-M   'P 1'
#
loop_
_entity.id
_entity.type
_entity.pdbx_description
1 polymer ?
#
loop_
_entity_poly.entity_id
_entity_poly.type
_entity_poly.pdbx_seq_one_letter_code
_entity_poly.pdbx_strand_id
1 'polypeptide(L)'
;MGVSMRGWIAAIAAIASSAPARAQSAIKLPITAGFWTNADQKCATARYGYIFDGSRWGSVYYYGPTGNLGPAAELQPITQTRVVEDGFTQMQFGGYDGAGYFRVKATGPDRALYRVGAPFREEMQVMDDPLIRCSYQAMSPKMKAAMRRFAPALAK
;
A
#
# COMPACT_ATOMS: atom_id res chain seq x y z
N MET A 1 -14.45 -75.61 -20.76
CA MET A 1 -15.31 -74.40 -20.60
C MET A 1 -14.45 -73.37 -19.86
N GLY A 2 -13.83 -72.40 -20.56
CA GLY A 2 -14.29 -70.99 -20.61
C GLY A 2 -13.85 -70.25 -19.34
N VAL A 3 -13.16 -69.10 -19.31
CA VAL A 3 -13.10 -67.94 -20.21
C VAL A 3 -11.76 -67.21 -20.01
N SER A 4 -11.21 -66.67 -21.10
CA SER A 4 -10.09 -65.75 -21.16
C SER A 4 -10.47 -64.36 -20.65
N MET A 5 -9.63 -63.70 -19.84
CA MET A 5 -9.63 -62.23 -19.80
C MET A 5 -8.24 -61.68 -19.51
N ARG A 6 -7.62 -61.18 -20.59
CA ARG A 6 -6.49 -60.26 -20.59
C ARG A 6 -6.87 -58.98 -19.87
N GLY A 7 -5.94 -58.40 -19.13
CA GLY A 7 -5.72 -56.96 -19.24
C GLY A 7 -5.60 -56.14 -17.96
N TRP A 8 -4.42 -55.53 -17.82
CA TRP A 8 -4.20 -54.14 -17.40
C TRP A 8 -4.63 -53.72 -15.99
N ILE A 9 -3.65 -53.47 -15.11
CA ILE A 9 -3.66 -52.26 -14.29
C ILE A 9 -2.29 -51.60 -14.34
N ALA A 10 -2.30 -50.38 -14.85
CA ALA A 10 -1.17 -49.53 -15.17
C ALA A 10 -0.65 -48.77 -13.94
N ALA A 11 0.58 -48.29 -14.09
CA ALA A 11 1.36 -47.47 -13.17
C ALA A 11 0.59 -46.30 -12.53
N ILE A 12 0.81 -46.10 -11.23
CA ILE A 12 0.38 -44.91 -10.48
C ILE A 12 1.28 -43.75 -10.88
N ALA A 13 0.73 -42.80 -11.65
CA ALA A 13 1.38 -41.54 -11.97
C ALA A 13 1.40 -40.63 -10.74
N ALA A 14 2.59 -40.11 -10.41
CA ALA A 14 2.80 -39.11 -9.39
C ALA A 14 2.10 -37.80 -9.78
N ILE A 15 1.02 -37.46 -9.10
CA ILE A 15 0.40 -36.13 -9.18
C ILE A 15 1.11 -35.26 -8.15
N ALA A 16 2.24 -34.67 -8.54
CA ALA A 16 2.82 -33.58 -7.79
C ALA A 16 1.85 -32.40 -7.88
N SER A 17 1.25 -32.06 -6.76
CA SER A 17 0.20 -31.07 -6.61
C SER A 17 0.65 -29.69 -7.07
N SER A 18 0.30 -29.31 -8.30
CA SER A 18 0.24 -27.92 -8.75
C SER A 18 -0.86 -27.20 -7.98
N ALA A 19 -0.63 -26.89 -6.70
CA ALA A 19 -1.51 -25.97 -5.99
C ALA A 19 -1.40 -24.62 -6.73
N PRO A 20 -2.51 -24.07 -7.28
CA PRO A 20 -2.46 -22.75 -7.85
C PRO A 20 -2.10 -21.80 -6.71
N ALA A 21 -0.96 -21.11 -6.84
CA ALA A 21 -0.67 -19.96 -6.01
C ALA A 21 -1.92 -19.07 -6.05
N ARG A 22 -2.62 -18.93 -4.93
CA ARG A 22 -3.79 -18.04 -4.83
C ARG A 22 -3.36 -16.70 -5.39
N ALA A 23 -3.92 -16.32 -6.54
CA ALA A 23 -3.70 -15.01 -7.12
C ALA A 23 -4.10 -13.99 -6.06
N GLN A 24 -3.11 -13.32 -5.47
CA GLN A 24 -3.35 -12.28 -4.49
C GLN A 24 -4.21 -11.22 -5.18
N SER A 25 -5.41 -10.97 -4.65
CA SER A 25 -6.32 -9.97 -5.18
C SER A 25 -5.55 -8.67 -5.40
N ALA A 26 -5.60 -8.11 -6.60
CA ALA A 26 -4.87 -6.89 -6.91
C ALA A 26 -5.22 -5.80 -5.88
N ILE A 27 -4.20 -5.19 -5.28
CA ILE A 27 -4.36 -4.09 -4.32
C ILE A 27 -5.06 -2.94 -5.03
N LYS A 28 -6.25 -2.58 -4.56
CA LYS A 28 -7.07 -1.54 -5.19
C LYS A 28 -7.38 -0.44 -4.18
N LEU A 29 -6.59 0.62 -4.23
CA LEU A 29 -6.89 1.86 -3.52
C LEU A 29 -7.65 2.83 -4.45
N PRO A 30 -8.51 3.70 -3.89
CA PRO A 30 -9.26 4.69 -4.65
C PRO A 30 -8.41 5.89 -5.09
N ILE A 31 -7.09 5.80 -5.00
CA ILE A 31 -6.15 6.89 -5.29
C ILE A 31 -5.06 6.43 -6.25
N THR A 32 -4.51 7.36 -7.02
CA THR A 32 -3.41 7.09 -7.95
C THR A 32 -2.09 6.87 -7.19
N ALA A 33 -1.26 5.96 -7.69
CA ALA A 33 0.12 5.81 -7.22
C ALA A 33 0.89 7.14 -7.35
N GLY A 34 1.74 7.43 -6.36
CA GLY A 34 2.46 8.70 -6.29
C GLY A 34 2.93 9.04 -4.89
N PHE A 35 3.51 10.22 -4.78
CA PHE A 35 3.81 10.86 -3.51
C PHE A 35 2.66 11.78 -3.12
N TRP A 36 2.20 11.63 -1.88
CA TRP A 36 1.11 12.36 -1.29
C TRP A 36 1.63 13.13 -0.08
N THR A 37 1.38 14.43 0.01
CA THR A 37 1.77 15.25 1.17
C THR A 37 0.55 15.96 1.73
N ASN A 38 0.66 16.52 2.93
CA ASN A 38 -0.43 17.23 3.57
C ASN A 38 -0.86 18.43 2.70
N ALA A 39 -2.16 18.70 2.65
CA ALA A 39 -2.74 19.68 1.73
C ALA A 39 -2.33 21.13 2.02
N ASP A 40 -1.81 21.40 3.21
CA ASP A 40 -1.23 22.67 3.64
C ASP A 40 0.24 22.84 3.23
N GLN A 41 0.89 21.77 2.74
CA GLN A 41 2.26 21.80 2.24
C GLN A 41 2.34 22.14 0.76
N LYS A 42 3.46 22.75 0.35
CA LYS A 42 3.80 22.95 -1.07
C LYS A 42 4.70 21.81 -1.54
N CYS A 43 4.38 21.22 -2.70
CA CYS A 43 5.19 20.14 -3.29
C CYS A 43 6.69 20.48 -3.40
N ALA A 44 7.01 21.73 -3.75
CA ALA A 44 8.39 22.19 -3.92
C ALA A 44 9.20 22.25 -2.61
N THR A 45 8.53 22.25 -1.45
CA THR A 45 9.17 22.37 -0.13
C THR A 45 8.83 21.21 0.81
N ALA A 46 7.96 20.28 0.39
CA ALA A 46 7.58 19.12 1.19
C ALA A 46 8.81 18.30 1.59
N ARG A 47 8.87 17.98 2.89
CA ARG A 47 9.91 17.15 3.52
C ARG A 47 9.35 15.88 4.14
N TYR A 48 8.03 15.77 4.16
CA TYR A 48 7.26 14.69 4.72
C TYR A 48 6.10 14.38 3.76
N GLY A 49 5.73 13.11 3.69
CA GLY A 49 4.52 12.67 3.03
C GLY A 49 4.45 11.16 3.05
N TYR A 50 3.63 10.63 2.16
CA TYR A 50 3.34 9.23 1.99
C TYR A 50 3.64 8.82 0.55
N ILE A 51 4.07 7.58 0.36
CA ILE A 51 4.23 6.97 -0.96
C ILE A 51 3.19 5.88 -1.09
N PHE A 52 2.43 5.92 -2.18
CA PHE A 52 1.70 4.77 -2.69
C PHE A 52 2.32 4.31 -4.00
N ASP A 53 2.86 3.10 -4.06
CA ASP A 53 3.48 2.57 -5.29
C ASP A 53 2.64 1.55 -6.05
N GLY A 54 1.36 1.39 -5.66
CA GLY A 54 0.46 0.37 -6.19
C GLY A 54 0.38 -0.87 -5.32
N SER A 55 1.37 -1.11 -4.44
CA SER A 55 1.42 -2.29 -3.58
C SER A 55 1.80 -1.99 -2.12
N ARG A 56 2.52 -0.89 -1.88
CA ARG A 56 2.96 -0.45 -0.57
C ARG A 56 2.42 0.95 -0.28
N TRP A 57 2.11 1.19 0.99
CA TRP A 57 1.78 2.51 1.53
C TRP A 57 2.66 2.79 2.74
N GLY A 58 3.08 4.03 2.92
CA GLY A 58 3.79 4.42 4.13
C GLY A 58 4.43 5.79 4.03
N SER A 59 4.98 6.24 5.15
CA SER A 59 5.58 7.57 5.27
C SER A 59 6.97 7.62 4.60
N VAL A 60 7.34 8.79 4.12
CA VAL A 60 8.71 9.14 3.71
C VAL A 60 9.01 10.54 4.23
N TYR A 61 10.15 10.70 4.89
CA TYR A 61 10.45 11.94 5.59
C TYR A 61 11.93 12.19 5.82
N TYR A 62 12.24 13.47 6.01
CA TYR A 62 13.49 13.95 6.58
C TYR A 62 13.25 14.42 8.01
N TYR A 63 14.21 14.17 8.89
CA TYR A 63 14.12 14.42 10.32
C TYR A 63 15.29 15.28 10.84
N GLY A 64 15.30 15.53 12.15
CA GLY A 64 16.27 16.38 12.84
C GLY A 64 15.91 17.87 12.81
N PRO A 65 16.58 18.70 13.63
CA PRO A 65 16.20 20.11 13.86
C PRO A 65 16.17 20.97 12.58
N THR A 66 17.00 20.63 11.60
CA THR A 66 17.08 21.33 10.31
C THR A 66 16.36 20.60 9.17
N GLY A 67 15.78 19.43 9.42
CA GLY A 67 15.16 18.56 8.41
C GLY A 67 16.16 18.07 7.36
N ASN A 68 17.42 17.86 7.77
CA ASN A 68 18.51 17.45 6.89
C ASN A 68 18.95 15.99 7.11
N LEU A 69 18.43 15.30 8.12
CA LEU A 69 18.71 13.89 8.37
C LEU A 69 17.72 13.01 7.59
N GLY A 70 18.18 11.89 7.06
CA GLY A 70 17.40 10.98 6.21
C GLY A 70 17.82 10.99 4.73
N PRO A 71 16.96 10.51 3.80
CA PRO A 71 15.55 10.23 4.02
C PRO A 71 15.32 8.88 4.71
N ALA A 72 14.29 8.81 5.55
CA ALA A 72 13.72 7.58 6.10
C ALA A 72 12.40 7.28 5.40
N ALA A 73 12.03 6.00 5.33
CA ALA A 73 10.75 5.57 4.79
C ALA A 73 10.24 4.34 5.54
N GLU A 74 8.95 4.33 5.85
CA GLU A 74 8.26 3.26 6.57
C GLU A 74 7.19 2.64 5.66
N LEU A 75 7.64 2.15 4.49
CA LEU A 75 6.75 1.56 3.50
C LEU A 75 6.35 0.14 3.89
N GLN A 76 5.06 -0.10 4.04
CA GLN A 76 4.51 -1.40 4.38
C GLN A 76 3.74 -2.00 3.19
N PRO A 77 3.93 -3.29 2.88
CA PRO A 77 3.10 -3.99 1.89
C PRO A 77 1.64 -4.01 2.31
N ILE A 78 0.77 -3.56 1.41
CA ILE A 78 -0.67 -3.74 1.55
C ILE A 78 -0.97 -5.18 1.18
N THR A 79 -1.53 -5.91 2.14
CA THR A 79 -1.89 -7.33 2.00
C THR A 79 -3.34 -7.51 1.58
N GLN A 80 -4.21 -6.59 1.98
CA GLN A 80 -5.62 -6.57 1.63
C GLN A 80 -6.16 -5.14 1.61
N THR A 81 -7.19 -4.92 0.80
CA THR A 81 -7.97 -3.68 0.79
C THR A 81 -9.45 -4.01 0.91
N ARG A 82 -10.20 -3.25 1.71
CA ARG A 82 -11.68 -3.39 1.81
C ARG A 82 -12.34 -2.02 1.79
N VAL A 83 -13.41 -1.88 1.01
CA VAL A 83 -14.27 -0.69 1.10
C VAL A 83 -15.00 -0.73 2.43
N VAL A 84 -15.06 0.41 3.12
CA VAL A 84 -15.77 0.59 4.39
C VAL A 84 -16.67 1.82 4.29
N GLU A 85 -17.37 2.12 5.36
CA GLU A 85 -18.28 3.27 5.46
C GLU A 85 -17.61 4.61 5.10
N ASP A 86 -18.45 5.61 4.81
CA ASP A 86 -18.08 6.97 4.40
C ASP A 86 -17.23 7.07 3.12
N GLY A 87 -17.17 5.99 2.33
CA GLY A 87 -16.41 5.94 1.08
C GLY A 87 -14.91 5.76 1.28
N PHE A 88 -14.47 5.32 2.46
CA PHE A 88 -13.08 4.96 2.70
C PHE A 88 -12.77 3.55 2.18
N THR A 89 -11.50 3.33 1.86
CA THR A 89 -10.92 2.00 1.67
C THR A 89 -9.90 1.75 2.77
N GLN A 90 -10.12 0.71 3.57
CA GLN A 90 -9.17 0.26 4.58
C GLN A 90 -8.04 -0.54 3.94
N MET A 91 -6.82 -0.22 4.35
CA MET A 91 -5.58 -0.92 4.04
C MET A 91 -5.23 -1.87 5.18
N GLN A 92 -4.90 -3.10 4.85
CA GLN A 92 -4.33 -4.07 5.77
C GLN A 92 -2.83 -4.24 5.52
N PHE A 93 -2.02 -4.02 6.55
CA PHE A 93 -0.59 -4.27 6.50
C PHE A 93 -0.23 -5.59 7.21
N GLY A 94 0.79 -6.29 6.72
CA GLY A 94 1.43 -7.40 7.45
C GLY A 94 0.56 -8.62 7.79
N GLY A 95 -0.63 -8.77 7.20
CA GLY A 95 -1.49 -9.95 7.39
C GLY A 95 -2.20 -10.05 8.74
N TYR A 96 -2.16 -9.01 9.58
CA TYR A 96 -2.85 -8.96 10.87
C TYR A 96 -3.69 -7.69 10.96
N ASP A 97 -5.01 -7.79 11.20
CA ASP A 97 -5.90 -6.68 11.56
C ASP A 97 -5.41 -6.08 12.90
N GLY A 98 -4.43 -5.19 12.83
CA GLY A 98 -4.00 -4.41 13.99
C GLY A 98 -5.19 -3.68 14.62
N ALA A 99 -5.10 -3.38 15.91
CA ALA A 99 -6.18 -2.69 16.61
C ALA A 99 -6.44 -1.26 16.08
N GLY A 100 -5.47 -0.66 15.36
CA GLY A 100 -5.66 0.56 14.58
C GLY A 100 -6.00 0.29 13.11
N TYR A 101 -6.57 1.27 12.43
CA TYR A 101 -6.86 1.16 11.00
C TYR A 101 -6.23 2.28 10.19
N PHE A 102 -5.88 1.94 8.95
CA PHE A 102 -5.35 2.87 7.96
C PHE A 102 -6.33 2.90 6.80
N ARG A 103 -6.92 4.06 6.54
CA ARG A 103 -8.00 4.22 5.58
C ARG A 103 -7.67 5.37 4.64
N VAL A 104 -8.04 5.22 3.38
CA VAL A 104 -7.90 6.29 2.39
C VAL A 104 -9.20 6.49 1.64
N LYS A 105 -9.55 7.75 1.37
CA LYS A 105 -10.69 8.15 0.56
C LYS A 105 -10.23 9.14 -0.48
N ALA A 106 -10.61 8.95 -1.74
CA ALA A 106 -10.39 9.96 -2.76
C ALA A 106 -11.35 11.12 -2.56
N THR A 107 -10.84 12.35 -2.65
CA THR A 107 -11.66 13.58 -2.65
C THR A 107 -11.51 14.38 -3.94
N GLY A 108 -10.67 13.91 -4.86
CA GLY A 108 -10.47 14.43 -6.22
C GLY A 108 -9.33 13.69 -6.93
N PRO A 109 -8.99 14.02 -8.19
CA PRO A 109 -7.94 13.32 -8.94
C PRO A 109 -6.57 13.28 -8.25
N ASP A 110 -6.22 14.39 -7.58
CA ASP A 110 -4.97 14.58 -6.84
C ASP A 110 -5.21 14.97 -5.39
N ARG A 111 -6.36 14.57 -4.83
CA ARG A 111 -6.74 14.87 -3.44
C ARG A 111 -7.30 13.63 -2.76
N ALA A 112 -6.93 13.46 -1.49
CA ALA A 112 -7.41 12.36 -0.67
C ALA A 112 -7.58 12.78 0.79
N LEU A 113 -8.31 11.98 1.55
CA LEU A 113 -8.26 11.96 3.01
C LEU A 113 -7.58 10.67 3.44
N TYR A 114 -6.53 10.79 4.24
CA TYR A 114 -5.90 9.67 4.91
C TYR A 114 -6.32 9.66 6.37
N ARG A 115 -6.97 8.57 6.77
CA ARG A 115 -7.53 8.39 8.10
C ARG A 115 -6.72 7.34 8.84
N VAL A 116 -6.17 7.73 9.98
CA VAL A 116 -5.48 6.84 10.91
C VAL A 116 -6.32 6.72 12.18
N GLY A 117 -6.61 5.48 12.57
CA GLY A 117 -7.28 5.16 13.82
C GLY A 117 -6.33 4.44 14.77
N ALA A 118 -6.30 4.83 16.04
CA ALA A 118 -5.64 4.08 17.10
C ALA A 118 -6.61 3.86 18.28
N PRO A 119 -6.63 2.66 18.89
CA PRO A 119 -7.43 2.43 20.08
C PRO A 119 -6.97 3.35 21.21
N PHE A 120 -7.94 3.97 21.89
CA PHE A 120 -7.70 4.74 23.09
C PHE A 120 -8.81 4.49 24.11
N ARG A 121 -8.47 3.83 25.22
CA ARG A 121 -9.44 3.41 26.25
C ARG A 121 -10.60 2.62 25.63
N GLU A 122 -11.81 3.16 25.67
CA GLU A 122 -13.06 2.54 25.20
C GLU A 122 -13.49 3.06 23.82
N GLU A 123 -12.68 3.92 23.18
CA GLU A 123 -12.97 4.53 21.89
C GLU A 123 -11.82 4.38 20.89
N MET A 124 -12.11 4.70 19.63
CA MET A 124 -11.10 4.83 18.59
C MET A 124 -10.78 6.31 18.42
N GLN A 125 -9.53 6.71 18.66
CA GLN A 125 -9.08 8.04 18.26
C GLN A 125 -8.76 8.04 16.78
N VAL A 126 -9.34 9.00 16.06
CA VAL A 126 -9.26 9.08 14.61
C VAL A 126 -8.69 10.43 14.22
N MET A 127 -7.73 10.41 13.30
CA MET A 127 -7.16 11.60 12.68
C MET A 127 -7.32 11.50 11.17
N ASP A 128 -7.85 12.57 10.57
CA ASP A 128 -7.98 12.72 9.13
C ASP A 128 -6.99 13.76 8.62
N ASP A 129 -6.05 13.31 7.79
CA ASP A 129 -5.09 14.16 7.10
C ASP A 129 -5.58 14.41 5.66
N PRO A 130 -5.92 15.66 5.29
CA PRO A 130 -6.13 16.03 3.90
C PRO A 130 -4.80 15.96 3.14
N LEU A 131 -4.78 15.21 2.05
CA LEU A 131 -3.60 15.01 1.23
C LEU A 131 -3.78 15.59 -0.18
N ILE A 132 -2.67 16.04 -0.75
CA ILE A 132 -2.51 16.36 -2.17
C ILE A 132 -1.45 15.46 -2.80
N ARG A 133 -1.64 15.06 -4.05
CA ARG A 133 -0.62 14.35 -4.82
C ARG A 133 0.31 15.36 -5.50
N CYS A 134 1.62 15.13 -5.39
CA CYS A 134 2.61 15.93 -6.10
C CYS A 134 3.16 15.17 -7.30
N SER A 135 3.26 15.85 -8.46
CA SER A 135 4.06 15.32 -9.57
C SER A 135 5.54 15.30 -9.20
N TYR A 136 6.29 14.35 -9.75
CA TYR A 136 7.72 14.24 -9.50
C TYR A 136 8.45 15.54 -9.84
N GLN A 137 8.07 16.21 -10.94
CA GLN A 137 8.66 17.46 -11.40
C GLN A 137 8.51 18.59 -10.38
N ALA A 138 7.35 18.67 -9.71
CA ALA A 138 7.02 19.72 -8.74
C ALA A 138 7.68 19.50 -7.36
N MET A 139 8.33 18.35 -7.13
CA MET A 139 8.98 18.04 -5.85
C MET A 139 10.31 18.77 -5.66
N SER A 140 10.66 18.98 -4.38
CA SER A 140 12.00 19.43 -3.99
C SER A 140 13.09 18.46 -4.49
N PRO A 141 14.33 18.93 -4.74
CA PRO A 141 15.44 18.05 -5.12
C PRO A 141 15.67 16.90 -4.14
N LYS A 142 15.49 17.16 -2.83
CA LYS A 142 15.58 16.16 -1.78
C LYS A 142 14.49 15.09 -1.91
N MET A 143 13.24 15.50 -2.07
CA MET A 143 12.16 14.53 -2.21
C MET A 143 12.26 13.74 -3.52
N LYS A 144 12.73 14.36 -4.61
CA LYS A 144 13.09 13.63 -5.85
C LYS A 144 14.13 12.53 -5.60
N ALA A 145 15.14 12.80 -4.77
CA ALA A 145 16.14 11.79 -4.40
C ALA A 145 15.53 10.67 -3.53
N ALA A 146 14.66 11.02 -2.58
CA ALA A 146 13.94 10.04 -1.76
C ALA A 146 13.03 9.13 -2.61
N MET A 147 12.27 9.71 -3.55
CA MET A 147 11.42 8.95 -4.48
C MET A 147 12.22 7.99 -5.34
N ARG A 148 13.37 8.43 -5.88
CA ARG A 148 14.28 7.55 -6.63
C ARG A 148 14.77 6.37 -5.80
N ARG A 149 15.02 6.57 -4.49
CA ARG A 149 15.49 5.52 -3.59
C ARG A 149 14.39 4.54 -3.20
N PHE A 150 13.19 5.02 -2.86
CA PHE A 150 12.16 4.19 -2.23
C PHE A 150 11.04 3.74 -3.16
N ALA A 151 10.81 4.47 -4.26
CA ALA A 151 9.79 4.16 -5.27
C ALA A 151 10.24 4.57 -6.68
N PRO A 152 11.30 3.95 -7.22
CA PRO A 152 11.92 4.36 -8.49
C PRO A 152 10.94 4.36 -9.68
N ALA A 153 9.95 3.47 -9.71
CA ALA A 153 8.94 3.41 -10.76
C ALA A 153 8.04 4.67 -10.83
N LEU A 154 7.97 5.44 -9.74
CA LEU A 154 7.22 6.69 -9.64
C LEU A 154 8.08 7.94 -9.87
N ALA A 155 9.40 7.79 -10.01
CA ALA A 155 10.34 8.90 -10.14
C ALA A 155 10.43 9.41 -11.59
N LYS A 156 9.29 9.84 -12.15
CA LYS A 156 9.12 10.26 -13.55
C LYS A 156 8.23 11.47 -13.70
#